data_AF-D6SP98-F1
#
_entry.id   AF-D6SP98-F1
#
_cell.length_a   1.000
_cell.length_b   1.000
_cell.length_c   1.000
_cell.angle_alpha   90.00
_cell.angle_beta   90.00
_cell.angle_gamma   90.00
#
_symmetry.space_group_name_H-M   'P 1'
#
loop_
_entity.id
_entity.type
_entity.pdbx_description
1 polymer ?
#
loop_
_entity_poly.entity_id
_entity_poly.type
_entity_poly.pdbx_seq_one_letter_code
_entity_poly.pdbx_strand_id
1 'polypeptide(L)' 'MQIQVTCYATLSPYTPGEGLVNMDPGSTPGDLIKHLGIPMDEVKIIFVNGKSADPSAPLNDQDRVGIFPAVGGG' A
#
# COMPACT_ATOMS: atom_id res chain seq x y z
N MET A 1 -1.04 -14.72 -1.05
CA MET A 1 -0.41 -14.17 0.17
C MET A 1 -1.33 -13.12 0.75
N GLN A 2 -1.35 -12.97 2.06
CA GLN A 2 -2.18 -12.00 2.77
C GLN A 2 -1.30 -10.83 3.23
N ILE A 3 -1.68 -9.61 2.82
CA ILE A 3 -0.96 -8.37 3.10
C ILE A 3 -1.79 -7.51 4.05
N GLN A 4 -1.13 -6.96 5.07
CA GLN A 4 -1.71 -5.96 5.96
C GLN A 4 -1.51 -4.57 5.35
N VAL A 5 -2.57 -3.81 5.15
CA VAL A 5 -2.57 -2.55 4.42
C VAL A 5 -3.25 -1.48 5.23
N THR A 6 -2.58 -0.33 5.35
CA THR A 6 -3.15 0.88 5.92
C THR A 6 -2.85 2.06 5.02
N CYS A 7 -3.90 2.76 4.58
CA CYS A 7 -3.77 4.01 3.84
C CYS A 7 -3.95 5.21 4.79
N TYR A 8 -3.21 6.28 4.56
CA TYR A 8 -3.16 7.43 5.47
C TYR A 8 -3.71 8.72 4.83
N ALA A 9 -4.14 9.65 5.70
CA ALA A 9 -4.64 10.98 5.31
C ALA A 9 -5.72 10.91 4.22
N THR A 10 -5.53 11.59 3.09
CA THR A 10 -6.51 11.59 1.99
C THR A 10 -6.71 10.21 1.35
N LEU A 11 -5.76 9.28 1.54
CA LEU A 11 -5.88 7.91 1.06
C LEU A 11 -6.57 6.97 2.05
N SER A 12 -6.83 7.39 3.30
CA SER A 12 -7.45 6.53 4.31
C SER A 12 -8.75 5.83 3.88
N PRO A 13 -9.65 6.44 3.07
CA PRO A 13 -10.83 5.76 2.55
C PRO A 13 -10.55 4.53 1.67
N TYR A 14 -9.35 4.40 1.12
CA TYR A 14 -8.96 3.23 0.31
C TYR A 14 -8.48 2.04 1.17
N THR A 15 -8.38 2.20 2.49
CA THR A 15 -8.06 1.06 3.36
C THR A 15 -9.23 0.07 3.33
N PRO A 16 -9.02 -1.19 2.89
CA PRO A 16 -10.06 -2.20 2.91
C PRO A 16 -10.43 -2.52 4.36
N GLY A 17 -11.67 -2.95 4.63
CA GLY A 17 -12.24 -3.11 5.97
C GLY A 17 -11.26 -3.42 7.11
N GLU A 18 -10.80 -4.67 7.22
CA GLU A 18 -9.85 -5.09 8.28
C GLU A 18 -8.38 -4.77 7.96
N GLY A 19 -8.11 -4.05 6.86
CA GLY A 19 -6.77 -3.78 6.36
C GLY A 19 -6.09 -5.04 5.81
N LEU A 20 -6.82 -6.07 5.38
CA LEU A 20 -6.25 -7.30 4.83
C LEU A 20 -6.60 -7.47 3.35
N VAL A 21 -5.58 -7.73 2.52
CA VAL A 21 -5.71 -7.95 1.07
C VAL A 21 -5.04 -9.24 0.66
N ASN A 22 -5.74 -10.06 -0.14
CA ASN A 22 -5.16 -11.24 -0.77
C ASN A 22 -4.52 -10.84 -2.10
N MET A 23 -3.21 -11.08 -2.22
CA MET A 23 -2.40 -10.82 -3.41
C MET A 23 -1.78 -12.12 -3.92
N ASP A 24 -1.45 -12.17 -5.21
CA ASP A 24 -0.70 -13.29 -5.77
C ASP A 24 0.75 -13.28 -5.24
N PRO A 25 1.38 -14.46 -5.03
CA PRO A 25 2.79 -14.51 -4.65
C PRO A 25 3.68 -13.75 -5.65
N GLY A 26 4.61 -12.95 -5.14
CA GLY A 26 5.49 -12.12 -5.97
C GLY A 26 4.89 -10.79 -6.42
N SER A 27 3.68 -10.44 -5.97
CA SER A 27 3.12 -9.10 -6.18
C SER A 27 3.97 -8.01 -5.52
N THR A 28 3.82 -6.78 -6.00
CA THR A 28 4.54 -5.61 -5.53
C THR A 28 3.60 -4.59 -4.85
N PRO A 29 4.12 -3.59 -4.12
CA PRO A 29 3.28 -2.51 -3.64
C PRO A 29 2.55 -1.76 -4.75
N GLY A 30 3.15 -1.64 -5.95
CA GLY A 30 2.49 -1.04 -7.11
C GLY A 30 1.28 -1.84 -7.57
N ASP A 31 1.35 -3.18 -7.52
CA ASP A 31 0.19 -4.04 -7.82
C ASP A 31 -0.89 -3.89 -6.76
N LEU A 32 -0.49 -3.80 -5.49
CA LEU A 32 -1.42 -3.54 -4.39
C LEU A 32 -2.13 -2.18 -4.55
N ILE A 33 -1.40 -1.10 -4.86
CA ILE A 33 -1.97 0.24 -5.08
C ILE A 33 -3.00 0.21 -6.22
N LYS A 34 -2.68 -0.45 -7.33
CA LYS A 34 -3.61 -0.67 -8.44
C LYS A 34 -4.83 -1.48 -8.01
N HIS A 35 -4.63 -2.54 -7.23
CA HIS A 35 -5.71 -3.38 -6.71
C HIS A 35 -6.70 -2.58 -5.83
N LEU A 36 -6.19 -1.63 -5.04
CA LEU A 36 -7.00 -0.74 -4.20
C LEU A 36 -7.69 0.38 -5.00
N GLY A 37 -7.40 0.52 -6.30
CA GLY A 37 -7.95 1.57 -7.15
C GLY A 37 -7.39 2.96 -6.87
N ILE A 38 -6.21 3.06 -6.24
CA ILE A 38 -5.55 4.33 -5.95
C ILE A 38 -4.74 4.76 -7.19
N PRO A 39 -4.92 6.00 -7.69
CA PRO A 39 -4.05 6.55 -8.72
C PRO A 39 -2.59 6.66 -8.23
N MET A 40 -1.64 6.15 -9.02
CA MET A 40 -0.22 6.11 -8.62
C MET A 40 0.38 7.50 -8.37
N ASP A 41 -0.11 8.53 -9.05
CA ASP A 41 0.29 9.93 -8.90
C ASP A 41 -0.21 10.56 -7.60
N GLU A 42 -1.23 9.97 -6.96
CA GLU A 42 -1.67 10.35 -5.62
C GLU A 42 -0.78 9.76 -4.52
N VAL A 43 0.11 8.80 -4.80
CA VAL A 43 0.97 8.14 -3.80
C VAL A 43 2.37 8.76 -3.78
N LYS A 44 2.84 9.20 -2.60
CA LYS A 44 4.20 9.74 -2.43
C LYS A 44 5.21 8.72 -1.94
N ILE A 45 4.82 8.00 -0.90
CA ILE A 45 5.72 7.16 -0.11
C ILE A 45 4.95 5.90 0.24
N ILE A 46 5.66 4.78 0.12
CA ILE A 46 5.20 3.47 0.51
C ILE A 46 6.15 2.97 1.59
N PHE A 47 5.62 2.45 2.67
CA PHE A 47 6.38 1.73 3.68
C PHE A 47 6.03 0.25 3.64
N VAL A 48 7.03 -0.61 3.60
CA VAL A 48 6.89 -2.05 3.84
C VAL A 48 7.63 -2.38 5.14
N ASN A 49 6.90 -2.89 6.13
CA ASN A 49 7.42 -3.21 7.48
C ASN A 49 8.18 -2.04 8.13
N GLY A 50 7.66 -0.82 7.96
CA GLY A 50 8.24 0.41 8.53
C GLY A 50 9.45 0.96 7.77
N LYS A 51 9.82 0.40 6.61
CA LYS A 51 10.91 0.90 5.76
C LYS A 51 10.37 1.40 4.43
N SER A 52 10.88 2.52 3.94
CA SER A 52 10.48 3.05 2.63
C SER A 52 10.81 2.03 1.54
N ALA A 53 9.85 1.76 0.66
CA ALA A 53 9.98 0.77 -0.39
C ALA A 53 9.61 1.36 -1.75
N ASP A 54 10.26 0.85 -2.79
CA ASP A 54 9.90 1.15 -4.17
C ASP A 54 8.58 0.44 -4.54
N PRO A 55 7.71 1.05 -5.39
CA PRO A 55 6.52 0.38 -5.90
C PRO A 55 6.79 -0.97 -6.57
N SER A 56 7.98 -1.24 -7.10
CA SER A 56 8.35 -2.52 -7.71
C SER A 56 9.03 -3.50 -6.76
N ALA A 57 9.18 -3.17 -5.47
CA ALA A 57 9.78 -4.08 -4.49
C ALA A 57 8.90 -5.35 -4.33
N PRO A 58 9.47 -6.55 -4.16
CA PRO A 58 8.67 -7.74 -3.92
C PRO A 58 8.04 -7.69 -2.52
N LEU A 59 6.74 -8.02 -2.43
CA LEU A 59 6.06 -8.27 -1.16
C LEU A 59 6.14 -9.75 -0.78
N ASN A 60 6.13 -9.99 0.52
CA ASN A 60 6.05 -11.32 1.12
C ASN A 60 4.74 -11.47 1.90
N ASP A 61 4.39 -12.72 2.20
CA ASP A 61 3.23 -13.02 3.03
C ASP A 61 3.35 -12.35 4.41
N GLN A 62 2.24 -11.80 4.89
CA GLN A 62 2.13 -11.06 6.15
C GLN A 62 2.86 -9.70 6.20
N ASP A 63 3.37 -9.20 5.08
CA ASP A 63 3.97 -7.85 5.04
C ASP A 63 2.95 -6.77 5.41
N ARG A 64 3.44 -5.73 6.08
CA ARG A 64 2.67 -4.53 6.46
C ARG A 64 3.00 -3.38 5.53
N VAL A 65 2.03 -2.92 4.77
CA VAL A 65 2.15 -1.86 3.79
C VAL A 65 1.42 -0.60 4.25
N GLY A 66 2.16 0.48 4.41
CA GLY A 66 1.63 1.82 4.64
C GLY A 66 1.69 2.66 3.37
N ILE A 67 0.57 3.27 2.96
CA ILE A 67 0.46 4.07 1.74
C ILE A 67 0.12 5.53 2.09
N PHE A 68 0.96 6.47 1.66
CA PHE A 68 0.87 7.88 2.02
C PHE A 68 0.70 8.78 0.78
N PRO A 69 -0.18 9.80 0.83
CA PRO A 69 -0.46 10.65 -0.32
C PRO A 69 0.70 11.59 -0.69
N ALA A 70 0.69 12.04 -1.96
CA ALA A 70 1.54 13.11 -2.55
C ALA A 70 1.55 14.40 -1.73
N VAL A 71 0.41 14.71 -1.09
CA VAL A 71 0.19 15.93 -0.32
C VAL A 71 0.10 15.59 1.17
N GLY A 72 1.02 16.15 1.97
CA GLY A 72 0.91 16.14 3.42
C GLY A 72 -0.24 17.07 3.82
N GLY A 73 -1.32 16.51 4.34
CA GLY A 73 -2.42 17.33 4.86
C GLY A 73 -1.96 18.10 6.09
N GLY A 74 -2.14 19.42 6.07
CA GLY A 74 -2.24 20.32 7.23
C GLY A 74 -0.98 20.49 8.07
#